data_AF-A0AAW9KKY2-F1
#
_entry.id   AF-A0AAW9KKY2-F1
#
_cell.length_a   1.000
_cell.length_b   1.000
_cell.length_c   1.000
_cell.angle_alpha   90.00
_cell.angle_beta   90.00
_cell.angle_gamma   90.00
#
_symmetry.space_group_name_H-M   'P 1'
#
loop_
_entity.id
_entity.type
_entity.pdbx_description
1 polymer ?
#
loop_
_entity_poly.entity_id
_entity_poly.type
_entity_poly.pdbx_seq_one_letter_code
_entity_poly.pdbx_strand_id
1 'polypeptide(L)'
;NNSVMSWLASLESANPILLGLVIGCMAAFDFGGPVNKAAYITGTMLLAQGNYYFMAGVSAACITPPLVIALATTIFKKQFNEEDRAAGLVNYILGFTHITEGAIPFAAKDPLRVIPILMAGSSVSAILTYLMKVQVPAPHGGFLILPIVE
;
A
#
# COMPACT_ATOMS: atom_id res chain seq x y z
N ASN A 1 0.16 16.76 -11.23
CA ASN A 1 0.41 16.17 -9.89
C ASN A 1 0.36 17.17 -8.75
N ASN A 2 0.80 18.42 -8.90
CA ASN A 2 0.83 19.38 -7.78
C ASN A 2 -0.52 19.62 -7.08
N SER A 3 -1.63 19.65 -7.83
CA SER A 3 -2.98 19.79 -7.25
C SER A 3 -3.41 18.60 -6.40
N VAL A 4 -3.09 17.37 -6.83
CA VAL A 4 -3.38 16.14 -6.08
C VAL A 4 -2.54 16.08 -4.80
N MET A 5 -1.27 16.46 -4.88
CA MET A 5 -0.38 16.50 -3.72
C MET A 5 -0.84 17.55 -2.69
N SER A 6 -1.25 18.75 -3.14
CA SER A 6 -1.79 19.77 -2.23
C SER A 6 -3.10 19.36 -1.58
N TRP A 7 -3.96 18.63 -2.31
CA TRP A 7 -5.21 18.11 -1.77
C TRP A 7 -4.97 16.99 -0.76
N LEU A 8 -4.03 16.08 -1.04
CA LEU A 8 -3.64 15.04 -0.08
C LEU A 8 -3.02 15.63 1.19
N ALA A 9 -2.17 16.65 1.05
CA ALA A 9 -1.58 17.34 2.18
C ALA A 9 -2.64 18.04 3.04
N SER A 10 -3.72 18.58 2.46
CA SER A 10 -4.79 19.19 3.26
C SER A 10 -5.60 18.16 4.06
N LEU A 11 -5.59 16.88 3.66
CA LEU A 11 -6.23 15.77 4.38
C LEU A 11 -5.41 15.28 5.59
N GLU A 12 -4.21 15.78 5.83
CA GLU A 12 -3.42 15.46 7.02
C GLU A 12 -4.19 15.72 8.32
N SER A 13 -4.97 16.81 8.36
CA SER A 13 -5.80 17.19 9.49
C SER A 13 -7.18 16.51 9.51
N ALA A 14 -7.48 15.68 8.50
CA ALA A 14 -8.76 14.99 8.40
C ALA A 14 -8.83 13.78 9.36
N ASN A 15 -10.01 13.17 9.43
CA ASN A 15 -10.22 11.96 10.22
C ASN A 15 -9.24 10.85 9.77
N PRO A 16 -8.47 10.21 10.68
CA PRO A 16 -7.56 9.10 10.36
C PRO A 16 -8.18 7.99 9.51
N ILE A 17 -9.47 7.71 9.71
CA ILE A 17 -10.22 6.70 8.95
C ILE A 17 -10.39 7.16 7.49
N LEU A 18 -10.77 8.42 7.29
CA LEU A 18 -10.96 8.99 5.95
C LEU A 18 -9.62 9.11 5.22
N LEU A 19 -8.57 9.57 5.92
CA LEU A 19 -7.22 9.64 5.37
C LEU A 19 -6.73 8.25 4.94
N GLY A 20 -6.90 7.24 5.80
CA GLY A 20 -6.49 5.87 5.49
C GLY A 20 -7.26 5.26 4.31
N LEU A 21 -8.55 5.58 4.16
CA LEU A 21 -9.33 5.16 3.00
C LEU A 21 -8.79 5.77 1.71
N VAL A 22 -8.55 7.08 1.69
CA VAL A 22 -8.02 7.77 0.49
C VAL A 22 -6.62 7.24 0.14
N ILE A 23 -5.71 7.17 1.12
CA ILE A 23 -4.34 6.72 0.89
C ILE A 23 -4.30 5.26 0.46
N GLY A 24 -5.07 4.39 1.11
CA GLY A 24 -5.18 2.98 0.74
C GLY A 24 -5.69 2.78 -0.68
N CYS A 25 -6.74 3.51 -1.05
CA CYS A 25 -7.28 3.51 -2.40
C CYS A 25 -6.23 3.96 -3.42
N MET A 26 -5.54 5.08 -3.16
CA MET A 26 -4.56 5.64 -4.10
C MET A 26 -3.32 4.75 -4.26
N ALA A 27 -2.83 4.15 -3.17
CA ALA A 27 -1.67 3.26 -3.20
C ALA A 27 -1.92 1.99 -4.03
N ALA A 28 -3.11 1.39 -3.90
CA ALA A 28 -3.43 0.13 -4.59
C ALA A 28 -4.08 0.32 -5.97
N PHE A 29 -4.37 1.56 -6.39
CA PHE A 29 -5.12 1.81 -7.63
C PHE A 29 -4.38 1.35 -8.88
N ASP A 30 -3.08 1.64 -8.96
CA ASP A 30 -2.26 1.43 -10.16
C ASP A 30 -0.90 0.76 -9.88
N PHE A 31 -0.74 0.15 -8.71
CA PHE A 31 0.39 -0.73 -8.37
C PHE A 31 1.78 -0.15 -8.70
N GLY A 32 2.00 1.12 -8.33
CA GLY A 32 3.26 1.84 -8.60
C GLY A 32 3.17 2.86 -9.75
N GLY A 33 1.98 3.06 -10.31
CA GLY A 33 1.69 4.06 -11.32
C GLY A 33 1.60 5.50 -10.78
N PRO A 34 1.08 6.44 -11.59
CA PRO A 34 1.01 7.86 -11.26
C PRO A 34 0.23 8.20 -9.98
N VAL A 35 -0.84 7.47 -9.67
CA VAL A 35 -1.72 7.70 -8.51
C VAL A 35 -1.02 7.27 -7.22
N ASN A 36 -0.44 6.06 -7.21
CA ASN A 36 0.39 5.60 -6.10
C ASN A 36 1.57 6.56 -5.86
N LYS A 37 2.30 6.93 -6.93
CA LYS A 37 3.43 7.87 -6.82
C LYS A 37 3.03 9.24 -6.29
N ALA A 38 1.84 9.74 -6.61
CA ALA A 38 1.35 11.00 -6.05
C ALA A 38 1.15 10.90 -4.52
N ALA A 39 0.59 9.80 -4.02
CA ALA A 39 0.47 9.55 -2.59
C ALA A 39 1.84 9.39 -1.92
N TYR A 40 2.74 8.64 -2.55
CA TYR A 40 4.10 8.40 -2.06
C TYR A 40 4.95 9.67 -1.96
N ILE A 41 4.93 10.51 -2.99
CA ILE A 41 5.68 11.79 -3.00
C ILE A 41 5.10 12.73 -1.95
N THR A 42 3.77 12.76 -1.79
CA THR A 42 3.13 13.55 -0.72
C THR A 42 3.57 13.07 0.66
N GLY A 43 3.58 11.75 0.89
CA GLY A 43 4.08 11.19 2.15
C GLY A 43 5.55 11.50 2.40
N THR A 44 6.40 11.45 1.38
CA THR A 44 7.83 11.81 1.50
C THR A 44 8.02 13.31 1.80
N MET A 45 7.20 14.17 1.22
CA MET A 45 7.23 15.61 1.49
C MET A 45 6.82 15.92 2.94
N LEU A 46 5.75 15.29 3.42
CA LEU A 46 5.27 15.44 4.80
C LEU A 46 6.25 14.80 5.80
N LEU A 47 6.90 13.69 5.43
CA LEU A 47 7.97 13.08 6.20
C LEU A 47 9.13 14.07 6.43
N ALA A 48 9.55 14.79 5.39
CA ALA A 48 10.59 15.82 5.51
C ALA A 48 10.17 17.01 6.39
N GLN A 49 8.87 17.20 6.63
CA GLN A 49 8.31 18.19 7.54
C GLN A 49 8.07 17.64 8.96
N GLY A 50 8.43 16.38 9.22
CA GLY A 50 8.32 15.73 10.53
C GLY A 50 7.03 14.92 10.73
N ASN A 51 6.20 14.74 9.70
CA ASN A 51 5.02 13.88 9.78
C ASN A 51 5.36 12.42 9.42
N TYR A 52 5.74 11.65 10.44
CA TYR A 52 6.05 10.23 10.33
C TYR A 52 4.82 9.34 10.19
N TYR A 53 3.64 9.83 10.61
CA TYR A 53 2.40 9.07 10.57
C TYR A 53 1.91 8.90 9.14
N PHE A 54 1.84 9.99 8.37
CA PHE A 54 1.33 9.96 7.00
C PHE A 54 2.09 8.94 6.15
N MET A 55 3.43 8.97 6.24
CA MET A 55 4.30 8.05 5.52
C MET A 55 4.10 6.60 5.96
N ALA A 56 3.88 6.35 7.26
CA ALA A 56 3.60 5.02 7.76
C ALA A 56 2.37 4.40 7.06
N GLY A 57 1.29 5.16 6.94
CA GLY A 57 0.06 4.68 6.28
C GLY A 57 0.26 4.44 4.78
N VAL A 58 1.00 5.31 4.09
CA VAL A 58 1.35 5.12 2.67
C VAL A 58 2.17 3.83 2.49
N SER A 59 3.19 3.62 3.32
CA SER A 59 4.05 2.44 3.26
C SER A 59 3.25 1.15 3.51
N ALA A 60 2.43 1.14 4.57
CA ALA A 60 1.56 0.01 4.88
C ALA A 60 0.57 -0.31 3.75
N ALA A 61 -0.03 0.73 3.16
CA ALA A 61 -0.94 0.60 2.03
C ALA A 61 -0.27 0.02 0.78
N CYS A 62 0.98 0.36 0.50
CA CYS A 62 1.73 -0.15 -0.65
C CYS A 62 2.23 -1.59 -0.45
N ILE A 63 2.57 -2.00 0.77
CA ILE A 63 3.00 -3.39 1.05
C ILE A 63 1.80 -4.36 0.98
N THR A 64 0.59 -3.88 1.20
CA THR A 64 -0.61 -4.72 1.33
C THR A 64 -0.99 -5.51 0.06
N PRO A 65 -1.02 -4.93 -1.15
CA PRO A 65 -1.45 -5.62 -2.36
C PRO A 65 -0.69 -6.93 -2.67
N PRO A 66 0.66 -6.94 -2.73
CA PRO A 66 1.40 -8.17 -2.98
C PRO A 66 1.20 -9.19 -1.85
N LEU A 67 1.15 -8.77 -0.57
CA LEU A 67 0.91 -9.69 0.54
C LEU A 67 -0.49 -10.31 0.52
N VAL A 68 -1.53 -9.55 0.16
CA VAL A 68 -2.89 -10.07 0.00
C VAL A 68 -2.93 -11.15 -1.08
N ILE A 69 -2.26 -10.93 -2.21
CA ILE A 69 -2.19 -11.92 -3.30
C ILE A 69 -1.39 -13.15 -2.87
N ALA A 70 -0.25 -12.96 -2.21
CA ALA A 70 0.58 -14.06 -1.71
C ALA A 70 -0.19 -14.96 -0.73
N LEU A 71 -0.94 -14.33 0.17
CA LEU A 71 -1.81 -15.04 1.12
C LEU A 71 -2.99 -15.71 0.42
N ALA A 72 -3.65 -15.03 -0.52
CA ALA A 72 -4.80 -15.58 -1.25
C ALA A 72 -4.40 -16.85 -2.03
N THR A 73 -3.28 -16.79 -2.74
CA THR A 73 -2.75 -17.92 -3.54
C THR A 73 -2.27 -19.08 -2.65
N THR A 74 -1.76 -18.79 -1.45
CA THR A 74 -1.29 -19.80 -0.49
C THR A 74 -2.43 -20.47 0.30
N ILE A 75 -3.47 -19.72 0.68
CA ILE A 75 -4.60 -20.24 1.46
C ILE A 75 -5.65 -20.89 0.54
N PHE A 76 -6.00 -20.22 -0.56
CA PHE A 76 -7.06 -20.66 -1.48
C PHE A 76 -6.49 -21.32 -2.73
N LYS A 77 -5.46 -22.17 -2.57
CA LYS A 77 -4.73 -22.82 -3.69
C LYS A 77 -5.64 -23.39 -4.78
N LYS A 78 -6.78 -23.97 -4.41
CA LYS A 78 -7.76 -24.58 -5.33
C LYS A 78 -8.37 -23.58 -6.34
N GLN A 79 -8.40 -22.29 -6.01
CA GLN A 79 -8.95 -21.23 -6.87
C GLN A 79 -7.93 -20.65 -7.84
N PHE A 80 -6.65 -21.03 -7.73
CA PHE A 80 -5.55 -20.51 -8.53
C PHE A 80 -4.88 -21.62 -9.33
N ASN A 81 -4.42 -21.30 -10.55
CA ASN A 81 -3.65 -22.24 -11.37
C ASN A 81 -2.19 -22.33 -10.87
N GLU A 82 -1.39 -23.23 -11.43
CA GLU A 82 0.00 -23.43 -10.98
C GLU A 82 0.88 -22.19 -11.16
N GLU A 83 0.70 -21.47 -12.27
CA GLU A 83 1.41 -20.22 -12.55
C GLU A 83 1.09 -19.12 -11.52
N ASP A 84 -0.19 -18.98 -11.16
CA ASP A 84 -0.67 -18.02 -10.16
C ASP A 84 -0.12 -18.33 -8.77
N ARG A 85 0.02 -19.62 -8.43
CA ARG A 85 0.63 -20.04 -7.16
C ARG A 85 2.12 -19.73 -7.15
N ALA A 86 2.83 -19.96 -8.26
CA ALA A 86 4.25 -19.63 -8.37
C ALA A 86 4.47 -18.11 -8.27
N ALA A 87 3.69 -17.31 -8.99
CA ALA A 87 3.72 -15.85 -8.90
C ALA A 87 3.32 -15.34 -7.51
N GLY A 88 2.35 -15.99 -6.87
CA GLY A 88 1.93 -15.71 -5.50
C GLY A 88 3.04 -15.88 -4.47
N LEU A 89 3.91 -16.88 -4.63
CA LEU A 89 5.07 -17.05 -3.75
C LEU A 89 6.08 -15.92 -3.90
N VAL A 90 6.32 -15.45 -5.13
CA VAL A 90 7.20 -14.30 -5.40
C VAL A 90 6.66 -13.03 -4.73
N ASN A 91 5.34 -12.89 -4.67
CA ASN A 91 4.69 -11.75 -4.03
C ASN A 91 4.95 -11.61 -2.52
N TYR A 92 5.35 -12.67 -1.80
CA TYR A 92 5.84 -12.50 -0.44
C TYR A 92 7.10 -11.62 -0.40
N ILE A 93 8.07 -11.94 -1.26
CA ILE A 93 9.34 -11.20 -1.32
C ILE A 93 9.07 -9.76 -1.77
N LEU A 94 8.26 -9.58 -2.81
CA LEU A 94 7.92 -8.25 -3.33
C LEU A 94 7.21 -7.39 -2.29
N GLY A 95 6.25 -7.95 -1.53
CA GLY A 95 5.62 -7.24 -0.43
C GLY A 95 6.61 -6.84 0.65
N PHE A 96 7.48 -7.77 1.07
CA PHE A 96 8.50 -7.47 2.08
C PHE A 96 9.55 -6.45 1.63
N THR A 97 9.76 -6.26 0.33
CA THR A 97 10.68 -5.25 -0.23
C THR A 97 9.98 -3.99 -0.70
N HIS A 98 8.68 -3.82 -0.42
CA HIS A 98 7.89 -2.65 -0.81
C HIS A 98 7.72 -2.48 -2.33
N ILE A 99 7.68 -3.60 -3.07
CA ILE A 99 7.42 -3.66 -4.51
C ILE A 99 5.96 -4.08 -4.73
N THR A 100 5.18 -3.25 -5.39
CA THR A 100 3.72 -3.40 -5.52
C THR A 100 3.31 -3.99 -6.87
N GLU A 101 4.22 -3.98 -7.82
CA GLU A 101 4.08 -4.37 -9.22
C GLU A 101 3.75 -5.85 -9.39
N GLY A 102 4.09 -6.68 -8.39
CA GLY A 102 3.73 -8.09 -8.37
C GLY A 102 2.22 -8.36 -8.34
N ALA A 103 1.41 -7.33 -8.09
CA ALA A 103 -0.05 -7.37 -8.21
C ALA A 103 -0.57 -7.17 -9.63
N ILE A 104 0.21 -6.55 -10.53
CA ILE A 104 -0.21 -6.21 -11.90
C ILE A 104 -0.71 -7.45 -12.68
N PRO A 105 -0.01 -8.61 -12.67
CA PRO A 105 -0.48 -9.78 -13.41
C PRO A 105 -1.84 -10.31 -12.94
N PHE A 106 -2.14 -10.19 -11.63
CA PHE A 106 -3.41 -10.62 -11.04
C PHE A 106 -4.52 -9.63 -11.34
N ALA A 107 -4.23 -8.33 -11.25
CA ALA A 107 -5.17 -7.28 -11.61
C ALA A 107 -5.49 -7.28 -13.11
N ALA A 108 -4.54 -7.65 -13.98
CA ALA A 108 -4.79 -7.77 -15.42
C ALA A 108 -5.75 -8.91 -15.77
N LYS A 109 -5.79 -9.99 -14.97
CA LYS A 109 -6.69 -11.13 -15.17
C LYS A 109 -8.15 -10.83 -14.79
N ASP A 110 -8.37 -10.12 -13.69
CA ASP A 110 -9.70 -9.73 -13.21
C ASP A 110 -9.68 -8.35 -12.53
N PRO A 111 -9.60 -7.25 -13.30
CA PRO A 111 -9.40 -5.92 -12.74
C PRO A 111 -10.58 -5.45 -11.88
N LEU A 112 -11.80 -5.83 -12.27
CA LEU A 112 -13.03 -5.40 -11.60
C LEU A 112 -13.19 -6.00 -10.20
N ARG A 113 -12.60 -7.18 -9.95
CA ARG A 113 -12.61 -7.79 -8.61
C ARG A 113 -11.32 -7.49 -7.84
N VAL A 114 -10.17 -7.63 -8.49
CA VAL A 114 -8.88 -7.56 -7.81
C VAL A 114 -8.58 -6.14 -7.34
N ILE A 115 -8.73 -5.11 -8.19
CA ILE A 115 -8.37 -3.73 -7.82
C ILE A 115 -9.19 -3.24 -6.61
N PRO A 116 -10.54 -3.36 -6.58
CA PRO A 116 -11.32 -2.90 -5.42
C PRO A 116 -11.00 -3.67 -4.13
N ILE A 117 -10.72 -4.97 -4.22
CA ILE A 117 -10.33 -5.78 -3.04
C ILE A 117 -8.99 -5.31 -2.48
N LEU A 118 -8.01 -5.04 -3.35
CA LEU A 118 -6.69 -4.56 -2.92
C LEU A 118 -6.78 -3.14 -2.37
N MET A 119 -7.57 -2.25 -2.98
CA MET A 119 -7.86 -0.91 -2.44
C MET A 119 -8.50 -0.98 -1.05
N ALA A 120 -9.46 -1.87 -0.84
CA ALA A 120 -10.07 -2.08 0.46
C ALA A 120 -9.04 -2.61 1.49
N GLY A 121 -8.24 -3.60 1.11
CA GLY A 121 -7.18 -4.15 1.97
C GLY A 121 -6.14 -3.09 2.36
N SER A 122 -5.62 -2.34 1.39
CA SER A 122 -4.67 -1.25 1.63
C SER A 122 -5.26 -0.14 2.48
N SER A 123 -6.55 0.16 2.34
CA SER A 123 -7.26 1.12 3.18
C SER A 123 -7.32 0.64 4.63
N VAL A 124 -7.67 -0.63 4.86
CA VAL A 124 -7.67 -1.20 6.22
C VAL A 124 -6.28 -1.13 6.83
N SER A 125 -5.24 -1.44 6.06
CA SER A 125 -3.85 -1.37 6.51
C SER A 125 -3.47 0.06 6.95
N ALA A 126 -3.70 1.06 6.09
CA ALA A 126 -3.42 2.46 6.42
C ALA A 126 -4.22 2.98 7.62
N ILE A 127 -5.52 2.65 7.69
CA ILE A 127 -6.37 3.03 8.82
C ILE A 127 -5.83 2.45 10.12
N LEU A 128 -5.47 1.16 10.14
CA LEU A 128 -4.89 0.51 11.32
C LEU A 128 -3.59 1.19 11.74
N THR A 129 -2.71 1.52 10.79
CA THR A 129 -1.47 2.26 11.06
C THR A 129 -1.76 3.61 11.73
N TYR A 130 -2.73 4.37 11.24
CA TYR A 130 -3.08 5.67 11.81
C TYR A 130 -3.76 5.55 13.18
N LEU A 131 -4.64 4.56 13.37
CA LEU A 131 -5.31 4.31 14.66
C LEU A 131 -4.34 3.83 15.73
N MET A 132 -3.38 2.99 15.35
CA MET A 132 -2.32 2.50 16.23
C MET A 132 -1.21 3.53 16.45
N LYS A 133 -1.26 4.68 15.77
CA LYS A 133 -0.26 5.76 15.86
C LYS A 133 1.15 5.28 15.53
N VAL A 134 1.27 4.40 14.54
CA VAL A 134 2.56 3.90 14.06
C VAL A 134 3.28 4.99 13.29
N GLN A 135 4.57 5.14 13.53
CA GLN A 135 5.44 6.14 12.92
C GLN A 135 6.58 5.47 12.15
N VAL A 136 6.82 5.96 10.94
CA VAL A 136 7.90 5.43 10.10
C VAL A 136 8.82 6.58 9.67
N PRO A 137 10.11 6.57 10.07
CA PRO A 137 11.07 7.63 9.74
C PRO A 137 11.68 7.51 8.34
N ALA A 138 11.39 6.43 7.60
CA ALA A 138 11.94 6.15 6.28
C ALA A 138 10.85 5.89 5.24
N PRO A 139 10.95 6.44 4.02
CA PRO A 139 9.88 6.33 3.03
C PRO A 139 9.86 4.96 2.32
N HIS A 140 11.01 4.29 2.24
CA HIS A 140 11.18 3.01 1.54
C HIS A 140 12.10 2.08 2.32
N GLY A 141 11.83 0.79 2.26
CA GLY A 141 12.65 -0.25 2.91
C GLY A 141 11.91 -1.53 3.26
N GLY A 142 10.57 -1.55 3.19
CA GLY A 142 9.78 -2.74 3.49
C GLY A 142 10.06 -3.25 4.92
N PHE A 143 10.27 -4.55 5.09
CA PHE A 143 10.59 -5.12 6.41
C PHE A 143 11.96 -4.66 6.96
N LEU A 144 12.85 -4.12 6.12
CA LEU A 144 14.20 -3.70 6.55
C LEU A 144 14.19 -2.48 7.48
N ILE A 145 13.12 -1.68 7.44
CA ILE A 145 12.97 -0.49 8.28
C ILE A 145 12.19 -0.76 9.56
N LEU A 146 11.69 -1.99 9.79
CA LEU A 146 10.97 -2.33 11.02
C LEU A 146 11.72 -2.01 12.32
N PRO A 147 13.06 -2.17 12.43
CA PRO A 147 13.77 -1.86 13.68
C PRO A 147 13.73 -0.38 14.09
N ILE A 148 13.34 0.53 13.19
CA ILE A 148 13.26 1.97 13.41
C ILE A 148 11.82 2.51 13.38
N VAL A 149 10.83 1.62 13.30
CA VAL A 149 9.39 1.97 13.40
C VAL A 149 9.00 2.05 14.87
N GLU A 150 8.26 3.10 15.23
CA GLU A 150 7.75 3.35 16.59
C GLU A 150 6.22 3.25 16.66
#